data_AF-A0A8J7KPA3-F1
#
_entry.id   AF-A0A8J7KPA3-F1
#
_cell.length_a   1.000
_cell.length_b   1.000
_cell.length_c   1.000
_cell.angle_alpha   90.00
_cell.angle_beta   90.00
_cell.angle_gamma   90.00
#
_symmetry.space_group_name_H-M   'P 1'
#
loop_
_entity.id
_entity.type
_entity.pdbx_description
1 polymer ?
#
loop_
_entity_poly.entity_id
_entity_poly.type
_entity_poly.pdbx_seq_one_letter_code
_entity_poly.pdbx_strand_id
1 'polypeptide(L)'
;MSFAAPAASGGDKLAERDVLGHLLIVRPVEYVEQITTAFGDKDAVRVSVVDLDATDPDTGQPGHRFDDVLWFGGRLVGSLKRQLGDTILGRMAQGTLKPGATGKPPYELSDATSDPSAVARAEAWIAANPRFTAPASTSPAPAPAASAAPAPAAVPEALLAQLGPGQRALYEKLAAQG
;
A
#
# COMPACT_ATOMS: atom_id res chain seq x y z
N MET A 1 27.49 -7.26 -12.53
CA MET A 1 26.16 -7.89 -12.50
C MET A 1 25.97 -8.42 -11.10
N SER A 2 25.08 -7.82 -10.31
CA SER A 2 24.79 -8.28 -8.94
C SER A 2 23.50 -9.09 -8.98
N PHE A 3 23.58 -10.37 -8.63
CA PHE A 3 22.39 -11.21 -8.46
C PHE A 3 21.86 -10.98 -7.05
N ALA A 4 20.60 -10.55 -6.94
CA ALA A 4 19.95 -10.45 -5.65
C ALA A 4 19.78 -11.87 -5.06
N ALA A 5 20.14 -12.04 -3.79
CA ALA A 5 19.80 -13.26 -3.06
C ALA A 5 18.28 -13.42 -3.02
N PRO A 6 17.74 -14.66 -3.02
CA PRO A 6 16.32 -14.85 -2.82
C PRO A 6 15.93 -14.24 -1.47
N ALA A 7 15.13 -13.18 -1.49
CA ALA A 7 14.45 -12.72 -0.29
C ALA A 7 13.71 -13.94 0.25
N ALA A 8 13.94 -14.30 1.51
CA ALA A 8 13.25 -15.41 2.14
C ALA A 8 11.75 -15.22 1.86
N SER A 9 11.15 -16.14 1.09
CA SER A 9 9.72 -16.21 0.86
C SER A 9 9.05 -16.63 2.16
N GLY A 10 9.10 -15.73 3.14
CA GLY A 10 8.29 -15.76 4.33
C GLY A 10 7.45 -14.50 4.25
N GLY A 11 6.29 -14.60 3.61
CA GLY A 11 5.30 -13.54 3.68
C GLY A 11 5.00 -13.18 5.13
N ASP A 12 4.55 -11.95 5.35
CA ASP A 12 4.45 -11.42 6.69
C ASP A 12 3.49 -12.27 7.56
N LYS A 13 3.86 -12.48 8.82
CA LYS A 13 3.06 -13.27 9.77
C LYS A 13 2.10 -12.36 10.52
N LEU A 14 0.99 -12.02 9.86
CA LEU A 14 -0.13 -11.36 10.52
C LEU A 14 -1.15 -12.40 10.98
N ALA A 15 -1.18 -12.69 12.28
CA ALA A 15 -2.22 -13.53 12.86
C ALA A 15 -3.53 -12.76 12.98
N GLU A 16 -4.64 -13.37 12.56
CA GLU A 16 -5.97 -12.75 12.56
C GLU A 16 -6.44 -12.34 13.96
N ARG A 17 -5.87 -12.97 15.01
CA ARG A 17 -6.12 -12.63 16.41
C ARG A 17 -5.52 -11.29 16.82
N ASP A 18 -4.36 -10.93 16.28
CA ASP A 18 -3.61 -9.74 16.70
C ASP A 18 -4.19 -8.46 16.10
N VAL A 19 -4.98 -8.58 15.04
CA VAL A 19 -5.71 -7.47 14.39
C VAL A 19 -7.21 -7.49 14.66
N LEU A 20 -7.65 -8.26 15.66
CA LEU A 20 -9.07 -8.40 15.95
C LEU A 20 -9.70 -7.08 16.44
N GLY A 21 -10.76 -6.65 15.76
CA GLY A 21 -11.42 -5.36 16.01
C GLY A 21 -10.76 -4.17 15.32
N HIS A 22 -9.60 -4.36 14.69
CA HIS A 22 -8.89 -3.28 14.01
C HIS A 22 -9.45 -3.04 12.62
N LEU A 23 -9.20 -1.83 12.10
CA LEU A 23 -9.57 -1.44 10.75
C LEU A 23 -8.45 -1.80 9.78
N LEU A 24 -8.77 -2.69 8.84
CA LEU A 24 -7.82 -3.26 7.90
C LEU A 24 -8.21 -2.92 6.47
N ILE A 25 -7.23 -2.52 5.67
CA ILE A 25 -7.34 -2.53 4.21
C ILE A 25 -6.77 -3.86 3.74
N VAL A 26 -7.60 -4.71 3.15
CA VAL A 26 -7.23 -6.05 2.69
C VAL A 26 -7.30 -6.09 1.18
N ARG A 27 -6.21 -6.50 0.53
CA ARG A 27 -6.16 -6.80 -0.89
C ARG A 27 -5.77 -8.27 -1.06
N PRO A 28 -6.72 -9.17 -1.34
CA PRO A 28 -6.38 -10.54 -1.67
C PRO A 28 -5.68 -10.61 -3.03
N VAL A 29 -4.51 -11.23 -3.05
CA VAL A 29 -3.63 -11.30 -4.22
C VAL A 29 -3.84 -12.63 -4.94
N GLU A 30 -3.88 -13.73 -4.20
CA GLU A 30 -3.96 -15.07 -4.78
C GLU A 30 -4.63 -16.06 -3.81
N TYR A 31 -5.38 -17.02 -4.38
CA TYR A 31 -5.89 -18.16 -3.64
C TYR A 31 -4.97 -19.36 -3.84
N VAL A 32 -4.51 -19.97 -2.74
CA VAL A 32 -3.62 -21.13 -2.74
C VAL A 32 -4.35 -22.30 -2.10
N GLU A 33 -4.82 -23.22 -2.93
CA GLU A 33 -5.44 -24.46 -2.48
C GLU A 33 -4.41 -25.50 -2.06
N GLN A 34 -4.79 -26.35 -1.10
CA GLN A 34 -3.98 -27.48 -0.62
C GLN A 34 -2.53 -27.14 -0.26
N ILE A 35 -2.29 -26.04 0.46
CA ILE A 35 -0.95 -25.74 0.96
C ILE A 35 -0.61 -26.73 2.08
N THR A 36 0.44 -27.53 1.89
CA THR A 36 0.93 -28.46 2.91
C THR A 36 1.60 -27.67 4.02
N THR A 37 0.88 -27.47 5.13
CA THR A 37 1.43 -26.84 6.34
C THR A 37 1.85 -27.89 7.35
N ALA A 38 2.60 -27.48 8.39
CA ALA A 38 2.93 -28.34 9.52
C ALA A 38 1.71 -28.96 10.22
N PHE A 39 0.50 -28.43 9.99
CA PHE A 39 -0.76 -28.88 10.56
C PHE A 39 -1.68 -29.57 9.55
N GLY A 40 -1.14 -29.99 8.40
CA GLY A 40 -1.86 -30.63 7.30
C GLY A 40 -2.19 -29.70 6.14
N ASP A 41 -2.78 -30.27 5.10
CA ASP A 41 -3.20 -29.55 3.89
C ASP A 41 -4.40 -28.67 4.20
N LYS A 42 -4.25 -27.37 3.91
CA LYS A 42 -5.30 -26.37 4.12
C LYS A 42 -5.36 -25.44 2.93
N ASP A 43 -6.52 -24.86 2.71
CA ASP A 43 -6.65 -23.76 1.75
C ASP A 43 -6.25 -22.45 2.44
N ALA A 44 -5.46 -21.66 1.73
CA ALA A 44 -5.02 -20.35 2.17
C ALA A 44 -5.33 -19.29 1.12
N VAL A 45 -5.44 -18.05 1.57
CA VAL A 45 -5.48 -16.89 0.68
C VAL A 45 -4.31 -16.00 1.02
N ARG A 46 -3.54 -15.65 0.00
CA ARG A 46 -2.48 -14.68 0.08
C ARG A 46 -3.06 -13.28 -0.07
N VAL A 47 -2.83 -12.44 0.93
CA VAL A 47 -3.39 -11.08 1.03
C VAL A 47 -2.29 -10.09 1.38
N SER A 48 -2.40 -8.88 0.82
CA SER A 48 -1.70 -7.70 1.34
C SER A 48 -2.65 -6.96 2.27
N VAL A 49 -2.26 -6.74 3.50
CA VAL A 49 -3.10 -6.16 4.55
C VAL A 49 -2.42 -4.91 5.09
N VAL A 50 -3.20 -3.87 5.37
CA VAL A 50 -2.72 -2.68 6.08
C VAL A 50 -3.56 -2.52 7.32
N ASP A 51 -2.92 -2.56 8.48
CA ASP A 51 -3.56 -2.29 9.76
C ASP A 51 -3.48 -0.81 10.09
N LEU A 52 -4.58 -0.09 9.92
CA LEU A 52 -4.68 1.36 10.14
C LEU A 52 -4.66 1.75 11.61
N ASP A 53 -4.81 0.78 12.52
CA ASP A 53 -4.77 1.00 13.96
C ASP A 53 -3.38 0.73 14.55
N ALA A 54 -2.61 -0.20 13.98
CA ALA A 54 -1.20 -0.36 14.30
C ALA A 54 -0.38 0.83 13.83
N THR A 55 0.64 1.14 14.61
CA THR A 55 1.70 2.06 14.20
C THR A 55 2.79 1.25 13.49
N ASP A 56 3.17 1.72 12.31
CA ASP A 56 4.29 1.18 11.56
C ASP A 56 5.60 1.41 12.36
N PRO A 57 6.36 0.35 12.68
CA PRO A 57 7.53 0.44 13.55
C PRO A 57 8.73 1.08 12.83
N ASP A 58 8.74 1.11 11.50
CA ASP A 58 9.84 1.67 10.70
C ASP A 58 9.70 3.19 10.58
N THR A 59 8.47 3.65 10.29
CA THR A 59 8.17 5.07 10.06
C THR A 59 7.57 5.78 11.27
N GLY A 60 7.11 5.05 12.28
CA GLY A 60 6.36 5.58 13.42
C GLY A 60 5.00 6.16 13.05
N GLN A 61 4.52 5.92 11.83
CA GLN A 61 3.26 6.45 11.30
C GLN A 61 2.11 5.47 11.53
N PRO A 62 0.87 5.97 11.66
CA PRO A 62 -0.29 5.09 11.72
C PRO A 62 -0.46 4.33 10.41
N GLY A 63 -0.67 3.01 10.49
CA GLY A 63 -0.85 2.12 9.35
C GLY A 63 0.33 1.20 9.09
N HIS A 64 0.35 0.02 9.71
CA HIS A 64 1.36 -1.01 9.46
C HIS A 64 0.98 -1.84 8.23
N ARG A 65 1.87 -1.93 7.23
CA ARG A 65 1.66 -2.74 6.03
C ARG A 65 2.26 -4.14 6.18
N PHE A 66 1.45 -5.14 5.92
CA PHE A 66 1.81 -6.54 5.86
C PHE A 66 1.58 -7.07 4.44
N ASP A 67 2.62 -7.56 3.78
CA ASP A 67 2.55 -8.07 2.40
C ASP A 67 2.76 -9.59 2.36
N ASP A 68 2.24 -10.26 1.34
CA ASP A 68 2.33 -11.71 1.15
C ASP A 68 1.79 -12.53 2.36
N VAL A 69 0.85 -11.97 3.13
CA VAL A 69 0.28 -12.62 4.32
C VAL A 69 -0.60 -13.80 3.90
N LEU A 70 -0.36 -14.96 4.50
CA LEU A 70 -1.20 -16.15 4.29
C LEU A 70 -2.25 -16.27 5.41
N TRP A 71 -3.52 -16.10 5.04
CA TRP A 71 -4.64 -16.33 5.94
C TRP A 71 -5.29 -17.69 5.72
N PHE A 72 -5.66 -18.32 6.83
CA PHE A 72 -6.20 -19.68 6.84
C PHE A 72 -7.61 -19.69 7.44
N GLY A 73 -8.56 -20.31 6.75
CA GLY A 73 -9.91 -20.49 7.29
C GLY A 73 -10.97 -20.42 6.22
N GLY A 74 -11.77 -21.48 6.08
CA GLY A 74 -12.70 -21.65 4.96
C GLY A 74 -13.70 -20.50 4.77
N ARG A 75 -14.11 -19.81 5.84
CA ARG A 75 -15.03 -18.66 5.74
C ARG A 75 -14.34 -17.39 5.24
N LEU A 76 -13.19 -17.05 5.83
CA LEU A 76 -12.39 -15.90 5.43
C LEU A 76 -11.86 -16.07 4.00
N VAL A 77 -11.24 -17.22 3.72
CA VAL A 77 -10.75 -17.60 2.39
C VAL A 77 -11.89 -17.64 1.38
N GLY A 78 -13.06 -18.19 1.76
CA GLY A 78 -14.24 -18.29 0.90
C GLY A 78 -14.83 -16.92 0.51
N SER A 79 -14.76 -15.93 1.38
CA SER A 79 -15.16 -14.55 1.08
C SER A 79 -14.11 -13.85 0.21
N LEU A 80 -12.83 -13.94 0.58
CA LEU A 80 -11.75 -13.21 -0.08
C LEU A 80 -11.44 -13.74 -1.49
N LYS A 81 -11.60 -15.04 -1.75
CA LYS A 81 -11.41 -15.62 -3.09
C LYS A 81 -12.38 -15.07 -4.14
N ARG A 82 -13.50 -14.46 -3.72
CA ARG A 82 -14.46 -13.83 -4.63
C ARG A 82 -14.10 -12.38 -4.97
N GLN A 83 -13.13 -11.81 -4.26
CA GLN A 83 -12.72 -10.41 -4.35
C GLN A 83 -11.21 -10.30 -4.65
N LEU A 84 -10.63 -11.30 -5.32
CA LEU A 84 -9.21 -11.32 -5.70
C LEU A 84 -8.86 -10.09 -6.55
N GLY A 85 -7.88 -9.32 -6.11
CA GLY A 85 -7.45 -8.07 -6.76
C GLY A 85 -8.19 -6.81 -6.30
N ASP A 86 -9.35 -6.95 -5.65
CA ASP A 86 -10.09 -5.81 -5.12
C ASP A 86 -9.47 -5.29 -3.83
N THR A 87 -9.70 -4.01 -3.53
CA THR A 87 -9.29 -3.40 -2.27
C THR A 87 -10.50 -3.37 -1.34
N ILE A 88 -10.45 -4.16 -0.28
CA ILE A 88 -11.54 -4.38 0.65
C ILE A 88 -11.23 -3.61 1.93
N LEU A 89 -12.17 -2.79 2.38
CA LEU A 89 -12.09 -2.14 3.68
C LEU A 89 -12.97 -2.90 4.67
N GLY A 90 -12.36 -3.48 5.69
CA GLY A 90 -13.09 -4.24 6.68
C GLY A 90 -12.45 -4.22 8.05
N ARG A 91 -13.26 -4.53 9.06
CA ARG A 91 -12.76 -4.78 10.41
C ARG A 91 -12.66 -6.26 10.65
N MET A 92 -11.54 -6.71 11.22
CA MET A 92 -11.43 -8.11 11.60
C MET A 92 -12.42 -8.41 12.72
N ALA A 93 -13.28 -9.38 12.50
CA ALA A 93 -14.27 -9.82 13.45
C ALA A 93 -14.18 -11.34 13.65
N GLN A 94 -14.76 -11.80 14.76
CA GLN A 94 -14.96 -13.21 15.01
C GLN A 94 -16.42 -13.55 14.79
N GLY A 95 -16.67 -14.55 13.96
CA GLY A 95 -18.01 -15.07 13.74
C GLY A 95 -18.54 -15.84 14.93
N THR A 96 -19.83 -16.13 14.91
CA THR A 96 -20.48 -16.86 16.00
C THR A 96 -20.10 -18.33 15.93
N LEU A 97 -19.63 -18.90 17.04
CA LEU A 97 -19.53 -20.34 17.20
C LEU A 97 -20.92 -20.96 17.10
N LYS A 98 -21.02 -22.10 16.41
CA LYS A 98 -22.27 -22.86 16.40
C LYS A 98 -22.60 -23.25 17.85
N PRO A 99 -23.85 -23.09 18.32
CA PRO A 99 -24.21 -23.46 19.69
C PRO A 99 -23.87 -24.94 19.93
N GLY A 100 -23.01 -25.21 20.92
CA GLY A 100 -22.48 -26.54 21.24
C GLY A 100 -21.07 -26.84 20.69
N ALA A 101 -20.48 -25.97 19.87
CA ALA A 101 -19.10 -26.12 19.42
C ALA A 101 -18.12 -25.54 20.45
N THR A 102 -17.25 -26.40 21.00
CA THR A 102 -16.11 -25.99 21.83
C THR A 102 -14.92 -25.73 20.92
N GLY A 103 -14.62 -24.46 20.62
CA GLY A 103 -13.53 -24.11 19.71
C GLY A 103 -13.31 -22.60 19.58
N LYS A 104 -12.38 -22.21 18.70
CA LYS A 104 -12.17 -20.80 18.36
C LYS A 104 -13.17 -20.37 17.29
N PRO A 105 -13.88 -19.23 17.47
CA PRO A 105 -14.77 -18.70 16.44
C PRO A 105 -14.02 -18.45 15.12
N PRO A 106 -14.63 -18.71 13.95
CA PRO A 106 -14.00 -18.43 12.67
C PRO A 106 -13.82 -16.92 12.51
N TYR A 107 -12.62 -16.50 12.12
CA TYR A 107 -12.38 -15.10 11.77
C TYR A 107 -13.13 -14.75 10.49
N GLU A 108 -13.72 -13.57 10.47
CA GLU A 108 -14.41 -13.01 9.30
C GLU A 108 -14.06 -11.53 9.16
N LEU A 109 -14.08 -11.04 7.92
CA LEU A 109 -13.96 -9.61 7.67
C LEU A 109 -15.37 -9.00 7.70
N SER A 110 -15.60 -8.08 8.63
CA SER A 110 -16.83 -7.29 8.67
C SER A 110 -16.68 -6.08 7.75
N ASP A 111 -17.69 -5.82 6.92
CA ASP A 111 -17.70 -4.64 6.05
C ASP A 111 -17.53 -3.36 6.89
N ALA A 112 -16.54 -2.54 6.51
CA ALA A 112 -16.33 -1.22 7.08
C ALA A 112 -16.48 -0.11 6.04
N THR A 113 -16.88 -0.43 4.80
CA THR A 113 -17.17 0.57 3.77
C THR A 113 -18.42 1.39 4.09
N SER A 114 -19.32 0.82 4.88
CA SER A 114 -20.52 1.51 5.38
C SER A 114 -20.22 2.55 6.48
N ASP A 115 -19.01 2.58 7.05
CA ASP A 115 -18.62 3.52 8.11
C ASP A 115 -17.79 4.68 7.53
N PRO A 116 -18.32 5.92 7.49
CA PRO A 116 -17.63 7.05 6.85
C PRO A 116 -16.31 7.42 7.55
N SER A 117 -16.20 7.15 8.86
CA SER A 117 -14.95 7.38 9.61
C SER A 117 -13.86 6.40 9.19
N ALA A 118 -14.22 5.13 8.97
CA ALA A 118 -13.31 4.11 8.45
C ALA A 118 -12.86 4.43 7.02
N VAL A 119 -13.78 4.84 6.14
CA VAL A 119 -13.46 5.23 4.77
C VAL A 119 -12.50 6.42 4.76
N ALA A 120 -12.77 7.46 5.54
CA ALA A 120 -11.89 8.62 5.64
C ALA A 120 -10.48 8.26 6.14
N ARG A 121 -10.36 7.36 7.14
CA ARG A 121 -9.04 6.86 7.61
C ARG A 121 -8.32 6.08 6.51
N ALA A 122 -9.03 5.23 5.79
CA ALA A 122 -8.45 4.44 4.70
C ALA A 122 -7.98 5.33 3.54
N GLU A 123 -8.82 6.28 3.11
CA GLU A 123 -8.47 7.24 2.06
C GLU A 123 -7.30 8.14 2.47
N ALA A 124 -7.28 8.63 3.72
CA ALA A 124 -6.17 9.44 4.23
C ALA A 124 -4.85 8.64 4.21
N TRP A 125 -4.89 7.37 4.61
CA TRP A 125 -3.71 6.53 4.58
C TRP A 125 -3.26 6.20 3.14
N ILE A 126 -4.20 5.90 2.24
CA ILE A 126 -3.92 5.67 0.82
C ILE A 126 -3.33 6.93 0.17
N ALA A 127 -3.84 8.11 0.50
CA ALA A 127 -3.33 9.39 0.00
C ALA A 127 -1.90 9.67 0.50
N ALA A 128 -1.60 9.29 1.75
CA ALA A 128 -0.24 9.34 2.30
C ALA A 128 0.68 8.26 1.71
N ASN A 129 0.12 7.12 1.27
CA ASN A 129 0.84 5.95 0.78
C ASN A 129 0.38 5.54 -0.63
N PRO A 130 0.53 6.40 -1.66
CA PRO A 130 0.02 6.14 -3.01
C PRO A 130 0.69 4.93 -3.68
N ARG A 131 1.85 4.50 -3.19
CA ARG A 131 2.53 3.27 -3.63
C ARG A 131 1.79 1.98 -3.28
N PHE A 132 0.85 2.01 -2.33
CA PHE A 132 0.06 0.84 -1.96
C PHE A 132 -1.06 0.56 -2.98
N THR A 133 -1.66 1.60 -3.54
CA THR A 133 -2.75 1.48 -4.53
C THR A 133 -2.26 1.50 -5.97
N ALA A 134 -1.08 2.05 -6.23
CA ALA A 134 -0.48 2.03 -7.56
C ALA A 134 -0.23 0.58 -8.02
N PRO A 135 -0.75 0.15 -9.18
CA PRO A 135 -0.26 -1.07 -9.81
C PRO A 135 1.25 -0.90 -10.01
N ALA A 136 2.02 -1.95 -9.72
CA ALA A 136 3.49 -1.96 -9.77
C ALA A 136 4.02 -1.36 -11.08
N SER A 137 4.18 -0.04 -11.09
CA SER A 137 4.88 0.69 -12.12
C SER A 137 6.29 0.75 -11.59
N THR A 138 7.15 -0.02 -12.23
CA THR A 138 8.60 0.12 -12.23
C THR A 138 9.02 1.55 -11.88
N SER A 139 9.56 1.73 -10.68
CA SER A 139 10.20 3.00 -10.34
C SER A 139 11.45 3.17 -11.20
N PRO A 140 11.85 4.42 -11.48
CA PRO A 140 12.82 4.96 -10.54
C PRO A 140 12.51 6.40 -10.13
N ALA A 141 12.74 6.67 -8.83
CA ALA A 141 13.20 7.93 -8.25
C ALA A 141 12.28 9.18 -8.37
N PRO A 142 12.40 10.13 -7.42
CA PRO A 142 11.42 11.19 -7.26
C PRO A 142 11.59 12.23 -8.38
N ALA A 143 10.52 12.51 -9.11
CA ALA A 143 10.43 13.79 -9.80
C ALA A 143 10.15 14.85 -8.72
N PRO A 144 11.08 15.78 -8.43
CA PRO A 144 10.72 16.96 -7.65
C PRO A 144 9.61 17.68 -8.41
N ALA A 145 8.61 18.14 -7.66
CA ALA A 145 7.51 19.00 -8.09
C ALA A 145 7.57 19.46 -9.55
N ALA A 146 6.69 18.90 -10.38
CA ALA A 146 6.21 19.61 -11.55
C ALA A 146 5.49 20.87 -11.05
N SER A 147 6.27 21.94 -10.83
CA SER A 147 5.79 23.29 -11.07
C SER A 147 5.11 23.28 -12.43
N ALA A 148 3.89 23.80 -12.46
CA ALA A 148 3.14 24.05 -13.67
C ALA A 148 4.07 24.55 -14.79
N ALA A 149 4.02 23.89 -15.93
CA ALA A 149 4.67 24.39 -17.14
C ALA A 149 4.13 25.80 -17.45
N PRO A 150 4.98 26.84 -17.49
CA PRO A 150 4.68 27.99 -18.33
C PRO A 150 4.99 27.60 -19.78
N ALA A 151 4.10 28.02 -20.67
CA ALA A 151 4.27 28.02 -22.12
C ALA A 151 5.62 28.65 -22.55
N PRO A 152 6.13 28.37 -23.76
CA PRO A 152 7.40 28.90 -24.21
C PRO A 152 7.27 30.39 -24.55
N ALA A 153 7.67 31.27 -23.64
CA ALA A 153 7.92 32.67 -23.95
C ALA A 153 8.75 33.33 -22.84
N ALA A 154 9.84 33.96 -23.27
CA ALA A 154 10.67 34.91 -22.53
C ALA A 154 11.47 34.35 -21.32
N VAL A 155 12.79 34.43 -21.44
CA VAL A 155 13.69 34.38 -20.29
C VAL A 155 13.29 35.48 -19.29
N PRO A 156 12.97 35.14 -18.03
CA PRO A 156 12.55 36.12 -17.06
C PRO A 156 13.74 37.03 -16.68
N GLU A 157 13.51 38.34 -16.69
CA GLU A 157 14.49 39.41 -16.34
C GLU A 157 15.17 39.17 -14.98
N ALA A 158 14.49 38.47 -14.07
CA ALA A 158 15.02 38.05 -12.77
C ALA A 158 16.28 37.18 -12.89
N LEU A 159 16.37 36.34 -13.92
CA LEU A 159 17.55 35.50 -14.16
C LEU A 159 18.71 36.34 -14.70
N LEU A 160 18.43 37.39 -15.48
CA LEU A 160 19.44 38.32 -15.99
C LEU A 160 20.05 39.20 -14.88
N ALA A 161 19.26 39.53 -13.85
CA ALA A 161 19.72 40.27 -12.67
C ALA A 161 20.65 39.45 -11.76
N GLN A 162 20.56 38.12 -11.80
CA GLN A 162 21.37 37.22 -10.99
C GLN A 162 22.68 36.79 -11.67
N LEU A 163 22.85 37.15 -12.94
CA LEU A 163 24.09 36.93 -13.68
C LEU A 163 25.13 38.00 -13.33
N GLY A 164 26.33 37.55 -12.99
CA GLY A 164 27.48 38.43 -12.77
C GLY A 164 27.84 39.25 -14.02
N PRO A 165 28.60 40.35 -13.87
CA PRO A 165 28.85 41.31 -14.95
C PRO A 165 29.53 40.69 -16.18
N GLY A 166 30.35 39.64 -16.00
CA GLY A 166 30.99 38.92 -17.10
C GLY A 166 30.03 38.08 -17.95
N GLN A 167 28.96 37.55 -17.35
CA GLN A 167 27.96 36.72 -18.06
C GLN A 167 26.94 37.57 -18.81
N ARG A 168 26.61 38.77 -18.28
CA ARG A 168 25.76 39.75 -18.99
C ARG A 168 26.40 40.25 -20.27
N ALA A 169 27.71 40.55 -20.25
CA ALA A 169 28.44 41.01 -21.44
C ALA A 169 28.49 39.94 -22.54
N LEU A 170 28.52 38.66 -22.16
CA LEU A 170 28.50 37.55 -23.11
C LEU A 170 27.11 37.35 -23.73
N TYR A 171 26.05 37.58 -22.95
CA TYR A 171 24.66 37.54 -23.42
C TYR A 171 24.35 38.68 -24.39
N GLU A 172 24.75 39.93 -24.11
CA GLU A 172 24.57 41.06 -25.04
C GLU A 172 25.31 40.84 -26.37
N LYS A 173 26.53 40.28 -26.34
CA LYS A 173 27.26 39.93 -27.56
C LYS A 173 26.60 38.83 -28.39
N LEU A 174 25.85 37.93 -27.75
CA LEU A 174 25.12 36.87 -28.44
C LEU A 174 23.79 37.41 -29.02
N ALA A 175 23.09 38.25 -28.27
CA ALA A 175 21.83 38.86 -28.68
C ALA A 175 21.99 39.84 -29.84
N ALA A 176 23.15 40.50 -29.99
CA ALA A 176 23.43 41.39 -31.12
C ALA A 176 23.82 40.65 -32.42
N GLN A 177 23.92 39.31 -32.41
CA GLN A 177 24.26 38.49 -33.58
C GLN A 177 23.08 37.69 -34.14
N GLY A 178 21.88 37.81 -33.56
CA GLY A 178 20.62 37.31 -34.12
C GLY A 178 19.75 38.46 -34.62
#